data_AF-A0A925B8X9-F1
#
_entry.id   AF-A0A925B8X9-F1
#
_cell.length_a   1.000
_cell.length_b   1.000
_cell.length_c   1.000
_cell.angle_alpha   90.00
_cell.angle_beta   90.00
_cell.angle_gamma   90.00
#
_symmetry.space_group_name_H-M   'P 1'
#
loop_
_entity.id
_entity.type
_entity.pdbx_description
1 polymer ?
#
loop_
_entity_poly.entity_id
_entity_poly.type
_entity_poly.pdbx_seq_one_letter_code
_entity_poly.pdbx_strand_id
1 'polypeptide(L)'
;MSNSDIVCPACGRANPSTARTCGNCSTVLAVTANGEAAMTDAQWRRLSEQETIYAAELGTVQGGTWGGVSTSRKSGEMPLPPQVQAESLRREREDAHRKAVQARADRERAELERRRAEVEARQRSSGGRLCLNCGTPAPANVGESTFSFCLNCGASFADVAEPTKSESVMPTVPPIPTVTSPVGVLRQQARREVQQAERYSDRSESPYPVAPGSAARVAQRTDVLPVTEATPYVSAILSFLLPGAGQLRNAQWGKGFALLLATFVLLALLPISLWGITALILRSIVALDAFRIAERRRRGQSVTPWQWDASFIAEH
;
A
#
# COMPACT_ATOMS: atom_id res chain seq x y z
N MET A 1 27.49 -36.99 -7.42
CA MET A 1 26.93 -35.64 -7.69
C MET A 1 25.62 -35.55 -6.95
N SER A 2 25.56 -34.74 -5.90
CA SER A 2 24.35 -34.54 -5.09
C SER A 2 23.29 -33.83 -5.93
N ASN A 3 22.09 -34.42 -5.99
CA ASN A 3 20.93 -33.81 -6.66
C ASN A 3 20.70 -32.39 -6.12
N SER A 4 20.44 -31.45 -7.02
CA SER A 4 20.20 -30.05 -6.69
C SER A 4 18.92 -29.89 -5.89
N ASP A 5 19.03 -29.49 -4.62
CA ASP A 5 17.88 -29.20 -3.76
C ASP A 5 17.08 -28.00 -4.29
N ILE A 6 15.75 -28.09 -4.24
CA ILE A 6 14.83 -26.99 -4.54
C ILE A 6 14.53 -26.25 -3.24
N VAL A 7 14.76 -24.94 -3.23
CA VAL A 7 14.40 -24.07 -2.10
C VAL A 7 12.95 -23.64 -2.21
N CYS A 8 12.15 -23.89 -1.17
CA CYS A 8 10.74 -23.50 -1.15
C CYS A 8 10.60 -21.96 -1.17
N PRO A 9 9.82 -21.37 -2.10
CA PRO A 9 9.66 -19.93 -2.18
C PRO A 9 8.85 -19.34 -1.01
N ALA A 10 8.01 -20.14 -0.35
CA ALA A 10 7.18 -19.67 0.75
C ALA A 10 7.91 -19.63 2.10
N CYS A 11 8.84 -20.57 2.37
CA CYS A 11 9.48 -20.69 3.68
C CYS A 11 11.00 -20.84 3.66
N GLY A 12 11.64 -20.88 2.48
CA GLY A 12 13.09 -20.97 2.34
C GLY A 12 13.72 -22.32 2.68
N ARG A 13 12.93 -23.36 3.01
CA ARG A 13 13.48 -24.69 3.32
C ARG A 13 13.92 -25.40 2.03
N ALA A 14 15.09 -26.05 2.07
CA ALA A 14 15.54 -26.97 1.02
C ALA A 14 14.66 -28.24 1.01
N ASN A 15 14.25 -28.67 -0.17
CA ASN A 15 13.49 -29.90 -0.42
C ASN A 15 14.20 -30.67 -1.54
N PRO A 16 14.12 -32.01 -1.56
CA PRO A 16 14.71 -32.78 -2.64
C PRO A 16 14.07 -32.40 -3.98
N SER A 17 14.82 -32.51 -5.07
CA SER A 17 14.37 -32.13 -6.42
C SER A 17 13.09 -32.83 -6.89
N THR A 18 12.75 -33.97 -6.29
CA THR A 18 11.54 -34.76 -6.57
C THR A 18 10.33 -34.38 -5.72
N ALA A 19 10.47 -33.47 -4.74
CA ALA A 19 9.38 -33.06 -3.86
C ALA A 19 8.35 -32.20 -4.62
N ARG A 20 7.10 -32.67 -4.68
CA ARG A 20 5.97 -31.91 -5.24
C ARG A 20 5.41 -30.86 -4.26
N THR A 21 5.64 -31.05 -2.97
CA THR A 21 5.18 -30.18 -1.90
C THR A 21 6.29 -29.95 -0.89
N CYS A 22 6.32 -28.76 -0.29
CA CYS A 22 7.30 -28.44 0.74
C CYS A 22 7.02 -29.23 2.01
N GLY A 23 8.03 -29.95 2.52
CA GLY A 23 7.92 -30.72 3.77
C GLY A 23 7.74 -29.87 5.04
N ASN A 24 7.78 -28.54 4.94
CA ASN A 24 7.58 -27.62 6.07
C ASN A 24 6.22 -26.92 6.05
N CYS A 25 5.88 -26.29 4.92
CA CYS A 25 4.72 -25.41 4.82
C CYS A 25 3.64 -25.92 3.86
N SER A 26 3.83 -27.13 3.32
CA SER A 26 2.88 -27.79 2.40
C SER A 26 2.61 -27.05 1.08
N THR A 27 3.37 -25.98 0.79
CA THR A 27 3.25 -25.23 -0.47
C THR A 27 3.70 -26.11 -1.63
N VAL A 28 2.93 -26.11 -2.73
CA VAL A 28 3.25 -26.85 -3.96
C VAL A 28 4.53 -26.29 -4.57
N LEU A 29 5.53 -27.15 -4.74
CA LEU A 29 6.78 -26.82 -5.42
C LEU A 29 6.56 -27.13 -6.90
N ALA A 30 6.28 -26.09 -7.69
CA ALA A 30 6.01 -26.22 -9.12
C ALA A 30 7.30 -26.59 -9.87
N VAL A 31 7.64 -27.87 -9.91
CA VAL A 31 8.67 -28.40 -10.79
C VAL A 31 8.07 -29.56 -11.56
N THR A 32 7.61 -29.27 -12.77
CA THR A 32 7.45 -30.24 -13.84
C THR A 32 8.85 -30.67 -14.26
N ALA A 33 9.09 -31.98 -14.31
CA ALA A 33 10.39 -32.58 -14.63
C ALA A 33 10.95 -32.21 -16.02
N ASN A 34 10.20 -31.45 -16.83
CA ASN A 34 10.54 -31.10 -18.21
C ASN A 34 10.86 -29.60 -18.44
N GLY A 35 10.93 -28.77 -17.39
CA GLY A 35 11.30 -27.35 -17.53
C GLY A 35 10.26 -26.45 -18.19
N GLU A 36 9.10 -26.97 -18.61
CA GLU A 36 7.96 -26.16 -19.00
C GLU A 36 7.21 -25.72 -17.74
N ALA A 37 7.28 -24.42 -17.43
CA ALA A 37 6.55 -23.84 -16.31
C ALA A 37 5.09 -24.27 -16.37
N ALA A 38 4.64 -25.03 -15.37
CA ALA A 38 3.24 -25.41 -15.23
C ALA A 38 2.42 -24.14 -15.04
N MET A 39 1.87 -23.64 -16.14
CA MET A 39 0.98 -22.50 -16.18
C MET A 39 -0.24 -22.85 -15.33
N THR A 40 -0.44 -22.10 -14.25
CA THR A 40 -1.53 -22.37 -13.31
C THR A 40 -2.89 -22.29 -14.01
N ASP A 41 -3.91 -23.02 -13.54
CA ASP A 41 -5.29 -22.92 -14.10
C ASP A 41 -5.81 -21.47 -14.16
N ALA A 42 -5.37 -20.63 -13.22
CA ALA A 42 -5.68 -19.20 -13.21
C ALA A 42 -5.03 -18.44 -14.38
N GLN A 43 -3.83 -18.82 -14.81
CA GLN A 43 -3.20 -18.27 -16.01
C GLN A 43 -3.86 -18.78 -17.30
N TRP A 44 -4.29 -20.05 -17.33
CA TRP A 44 -5.06 -20.59 -18.47
C TRP A 44 -6.36 -19.82 -18.70
N ARG A 45 -7.11 -19.50 -17.64
CA ARG A 45 -8.35 -18.70 -17.77
C ARG A 45 -8.09 -17.29 -18.31
N ARG A 46 -7.02 -16.63 -17.85
CA ARG A 46 -6.66 -15.28 -18.34
C ARG A 46 -6.24 -15.28 -19.81
N LEU A 47 -5.52 -16.32 -20.25
CA LEU A 47 -5.15 -16.47 -21.66
C LEU A 47 -6.37 -16.74 -22.54
N SER A 48 -7.31 -17.59 -22.10
CA SER A 48 -8.56 -17.81 -22.84
C SER A 48 -9.47 -16.57 -22.88
N GLU A 49 -9.47 -15.75 -21.82
CA GLU A 49 -10.17 -14.46 -21.82
C GLU A 49 -9.50 -13.44 -22.75
N GLN A 50 -8.17 -13.45 -22.89
CA GLN A 50 -7.49 -12.60 -23.86
C GLN A 50 -7.73 -13.03 -25.31
N GLU A 51 -7.73 -14.33 -25.60
CA GLU A 51 -8.02 -14.83 -26.96
C GLU A 51 -9.45 -14.50 -27.40
N THR A 52 -10.42 -14.55 -26.48
CA THR A 52 -11.81 -14.19 -26.79
C THR A 52 -11.99 -12.68 -27.05
N ILE A 53 -11.23 -11.82 -26.37
CA ILE A 53 -11.23 -10.37 -26.66
C ILE A 53 -10.61 -10.09 -28.03
N TYR A 54 -9.49 -10.74 -28.37
CA TYR A 54 -8.86 -10.59 -29.69
C TYR A 54 -9.73 -11.13 -30.84
N ALA A 55 -10.45 -12.23 -30.62
CA ALA A 55 -11.38 -12.77 -31.62
C ALA A 55 -12.64 -11.90 -31.79
N ALA A 56 -13.05 -11.15 -30.76
CA ALA A 56 -14.18 -10.22 -30.82
C ALA A 56 -13.82 -8.90 -31.53
N GLU A 57 -12.57 -8.44 -31.43
CA GLU A 57 -12.11 -7.23 -32.14
C GLU A 57 -11.77 -7.50 -33.62
N LEU A 58 -11.40 -8.73 -33.97
CA LEU A 58 -11.31 -9.18 -35.37
C LEU A 58 -12.70 -9.56 -35.87
N GLY A 59 -13.56 -8.54 -35.98
CA GLY A 59 -14.89 -8.66 -36.57
C GLY A 59 -14.83 -9.45 -37.88
N THR A 60 -15.70 -10.45 -37.97
CA THR A 60 -15.92 -11.27 -39.15
C THR A 60 -16.13 -10.39 -40.38
N VAL A 61 -15.09 -10.27 -41.22
CA VAL A 61 -15.21 -9.76 -42.58
C VAL A 61 -15.89 -10.84 -43.41
N GLN A 62 -17.19 -11.01 -43.18
CA GLN A 62 -18.08 -11.77 -44.05
C GLN A 62 -18.76 -10.80 -45.01
N GLY A 63 -18.38 -10.87 -46.29
CA GLY A 63 -19.25 -10.44 -47.39
C GLY A 63 -19.08 -9.02 -47.95
N GLY A 64 -18.00 -8.30 -47.61
CA GLY A 64 -17.70 -7.01 -48.23
C GLY A 64 -16.70 -7.16 -49.39
N THR A 65 -17.17 -7.02 -50.62
CA THR A 65 -16.34 -6.81 -51.82
C THR A 65 -15.21 -5.81 -51.54
N TRP A 66 -13.98 -6.12 -51.99
CA TRP A 66 -12.78 -5.26 -51.93
C TRP A 66 -12.90 -4.03 -52.86
N GLY A 67 -14.00 -3.31 -52.75
CA GLY A 67 -14.30 -2.12 -53.53
C GLY A 67 -13.48 -0.94 -53.04
N GLY A 68 -12.37 -0.68 -53.73
CA GLY A 68 -11.84 0.67 -53.85
C GLY A 68 -11.18 1.26 -52.62
N VAL A 69 -10.16 0.60 -52.06
CA VAL A 69 -9.06 1.37 -51.45
C VAL A 69 -8.34 2.06 -52.62
N SER A 70 -8.86 3.21 -53.00
CA SER A 70 -8.19 4.14 -53.91
C SER A 70 -6.91 4.57 -53.22
N THR A 71 -5.83 3.86 -53.55
CA THR A 71 -4.48 4.31 -53.27
C THR A 71 -4.25 5.54 -54.15
N SER A 72 -4.72 6.70 -53.69
CA SER A 72 -4.26 8.00 -54.16
C SER A 72 -2.81 8.18 -53.70
N ARG A 73 -1.92 7.32 -54.22
CA ARG A 73 -0.47 7.48 -54.14
C ARG A 73 -0.14 8.70 -54.97
N LYS A 74 0.32 9.76 -54.31
CA LYS A 74 1.16 10.76 -54.97
C LYS A 74 2.29 9.98 -55.65
N SER A 75 2.27 9.98 -56.99
CA SER A 75 3.24 9.30 -57.84
C SER A 75 4.63 9.91 -57.61
N GLY A 76 5.49 9.21 -56.87
CA GLY A 76 6.89 9.61 -56.71
C GLY A 76 7.60 9.08 -55.47
N GLU A 77 6.88 8.72 -54.39
CA GLU A 77 7.53 8.20 -53.18
C GLU A 77 7.71 6.69 -53.27
N MET A 78 8.97 6.27 -53.41
CA MET A 78 9.40 4.89 -53.35
C MET A 78 9.12 4.36 -51.92
N PRO A 79 8.43 3.21 -51.75
CA PRO A 79 8.09 2.72 -50.43
C PRO A 79 9.35 2.43 -49.62
N LEU A 80 9.43 3.01 -48.42
CA LEU A 80 10.52 2.75 -47.49
C LEU A 80 10.62 1.24 -47.21
N PRO A 81 11.85 0.71 -47.03
CA PRO A 81 12.04 -0.67 -46.63
C PRO A 81 11.22 -0.98 -45.36
N PRO A 82 10.64 -2.19 -45.24
CA PRO A 82 9.78 -2.55 -44.11
C PRO A 82 10.48 -2.39 -42.74
N GLN A 83 11.80 -2.53 -42.71
CA GLN A 83 12.63 -2.30 -41.52
C GLN A 83 12.58 -0.83 -41.05
N VAL A 84 12.58 0.12 -41.98
CA VAL A 84 12.52 1.56 -41.66
C VAL A 84 11.12 1.95 -41.20
N GLN A 85 10.08 1.35 -41.78
CA GLN A 85 8.70 1.56 -41.35
C GLN A 85 8.47 1.05 -39.91
N ALA A 86 8.95 -0.16 -39.59
CA ALA A 86 8.86 -0.72 -38.24
C ALA A 86 9.58 0.15 -37.19
N GLU A 87 10.76 0.66 -37.53
CA GLU A 87 11.53 1.54 -36.64
C GLU A 87 10.84 2.90 -36.44
N SER A 88 10.22 3.45 -37.48
CA SER A 88 9.46 4.71 -37.37
C SER A 88 8.26 4.57 -36.43
N LEU A 89 7.51 3.47 -36.53
CA LEU A 89 6.39 3.15 -35.63
C LEU A 89 6.86 2.92 -34.19
N ARG A 90 8.03 2.31 -34.01
CA ARG A 90 8.62 2.12 -32.68
C ARG A 90 8.92 3.46 -32.02
N ARG A 91 9.56 4.39 -32.75
CA ARG A 91 9.87 5.75 -32.25
C ARG A 91 8.60 6.54 -31.93
N GLU A 92 7.59 6.44 -32.78
CA GLU A 92 6.31 7.10 -32.54
C GLU A 92 5.62 6.57 -31.27
N ARG A 93 5.66 5.25 -31.02
CA ARG A 93 5.14 4.65 -29.79
C ARG A 93 5.93 5.07 -28.55
N GLU A 94 7.26 5.13 -28.64
CA GLU A 94 8.12 5.59 -27.55
C GLU A 94 7.85 7.07 -27.21
N ASP A 95 7.66 7.92 -28.21
CA ASP A 95 7.31 9.33 -28.03
C ASP A 95 5.91 9.52 -27.47
N ALA A 96 4.93 8.74 -27.94
CA ALA A 96 3.59 8.73 -27.38
C ALA A 96 3.61 8.29 -25.91
N HIS A 97 4.40 7.27 -25.57
CA HIS A 97 4.57 6.82 -24.19
C HIS A 97 5.23 7.89 -23.31
N ARG A 98 6.31 8.54 -23.79
CA ARG A 98 6.96 9.66 -23.08
C ARG A 98 5.97 10.80 -22.80
N LYS A 99 5.18 11.20 -23.79
CA LYS A 99 4.13 12.23 -23.64
C LYS A 99 3.06 11.81 -22.62
N ALA A 100 2.64 10.55 -22.63
CA ALA A 100 1.65 10.03 -21.69
C ALA A 100 2.17 10.02 -20.24
N VAL A 101 3.43 9.63 -20.03
CA VAL A 101 4.08 9.66 -18.71
C VAL A 101 4.21 11.09 -18.20
N GLN A 102 4.64 12.02 -19.05
CA GLN A 102 4.75 13.44 -18.68
C GLN A 102 3.39 14.04 -18.32
N ALA A 103 2.36 13.76 -19.12
CA ALA A 103 0.99 14.22 -18.82
C ALA A 103 0.43 13.67 -17.50
N ARG A 104 0.81 12.45 -17.09
CA ARG A 104 0.45 11.91 -15.77
C ARG A 104 1.17 12.66 -14.63
N ALA A 105 2.48 12.88 -14.78
CA ALA A 105 3.25 13.64 -13.78
C ALA A 105 2.73 15.07 -13.61
N ASP A 106 2.33 15.72 -14.70
CA ASP A 106 1.77 17.08 -14.64
C ASP A 106 0.40 17.11 -13.95
N ARG A 107 -0.46 16.10 -14.16
CA ARG A 107 -1.73 15.96 -13.43
C ARG A 107 -1.52 15.75 -11.94
N GLU A 108 -0.56 14.92 -11.55
CA GLU A 108 -0.22 14.68 -10.13
C GLU A 108 0.31 15.96 -9.46
N ARG A 109 1.16 16.74 -10.15
CA ARG A 109 1.64 18.05 -9.65
C ARG A 109 0.48 19.03 -9.45
N ALA A 110 -0.41 19.14 -10.43
CA ALA A 110 -1.59 20.01 -10.33
C ALA A 110 -2.54 19.58 -9.20
N GLU A 111 -2.69 18.28 -8.95
CA GLU A 111 -3.49 17.78 -7.81
C GLU A 111 -2.85 18.12 -6.47
N LEU A 112 -1.53 17.95 -6.34
CA LEU A 112 -0.78 18.30 -5.13
C LEU A 112 -0.87 19.80 -4.83
N GLU A 113 -0.76 20.66 -5.84
CA GLU A 113 -0.94 22.10 -5.70
C GLU A 113 -2.36 22.46 -5.23
N ARG A 114 -3.40 21.82 -5.80
CA ARG A 114 -4.78 21.98 -5.33
C ARG A 114 -4.95 21.56 -3.88
N ARG A 115 -4.39 20.42 -3.47
CA ARG A 115 -4.44 19.95 -2.07
C ARG A 115 -3.73 20.90 -1.12
N ARG A 116 -2.58 21.45 -1.51
CA ARG A 116 -1.87 22.46 -0.71
C ARG A 116 -2.69 23.75 -0.56
N ALA A 117 -3.25 24.25 -1.67
CA ALA A 117 -4.12 25.41 -1.64
C ALA A 117 -5.37 25.20 -0.77
N GLU A 118 -5.96 24.00 -0.78
CA GLU A 118 -7.09 23.66 0.09
C GLU A 118 -6.70 23.63 1.57
N VAL A 119 -5.55 23.03 1.91
CA VAL A 119 -5.03 23.04 3.29
C VAL A 119 -4.74 24.47 3.77
N GLU A 120 -4.11 25.30 2.93
CA GLU A 120 -3.87 26.71 3.25
C GLU A 120 -5.19 27.49 3.41
N ALA A 121 -6.18 27.26 2.56
CA ALA A 121 -7.50 27.88 2.68
C ALA A 121 -8.20 27.49 3.99
N ARG A 122 -8.11 26.21 4.38
CA ARG A 122 -8.62 25.73 5.69
C ARG A 122 -7.86 26.34 6.87
N GLN A 123 -6.55 26.53 6.75
CA GLN A 123 -5.75 27.19 7.79
C GLN A 123 -6.13 28.67 7.94
N ARG A 124 -6.39 29.37 6.84
CA ARG A 124 -6.88 30.76 6.87
C ARG A 124 -8.29 30.87 7.46
N SER A 125 -9.19 29.96 7.12
CA SER A 125 -10.59 30.00 7.63
C SER A 125 -10.72 29.59 9.10
N SER A 126 -9.80 28.77 9.63
CA SER A 126 -9.82 28.31 11.03
C SER A 126 -9.21 29.29 12.03
N GLY A 127 -8.87 30.52 11.60
CA GLY A 127 -8.33 31.54 12.50
C GLY A 127 -7.01 31.15 13.18
N GLY A 128 -6.26 30.21 12.60
CA GLY A 128 -4.89 29.87 13.03
C GLY A 128 -4.76 29.03 14.32
N ARG A 129 -5.83 28.63 14.99
CA ARG A 129 -5.73 27.78 16.19
C ARG A 129 -5.66 26.30 15.81
N LEU A 130 -4.46 25.82 15.52
CA LEU A 130 -4.15 24.40 15.35
C LEU A 130 -3.70 23.81 16.69
N CYS A 131 -4.13 22.58 17.01
CA CYS A 131 -3.57 21.87 18.15
C CYS A 131 -2.06 21.65 17.95
N LEU A 132 -1.22 22.11 18.88
CA LEU A 132 0.24 21.96 18.78
C LEU A 132 0.71 20.50 18.72
N ASN A 133 -0.07 19.59 19.31
CA ASN A 133 0.35 18.19 19.42
C ASN A 133 -0.03 17.36 18.19
N CYS A 134 -1.20 17.59 17.59
CA CYS A 134 -1.69 16.76 16.48
C CYS A 134 -2.16 17.53 15.24
N GLY A 135 -2.09 18.86 15.23
CA GLY A 135 -2.42 19.70 14.09
C GLY A 135 -3.90 19.76 13.73
N THR A 136 -4.81 19.25 14.57
CA THR A 136 -6.25 19.39 14.29
C THR A 136 -6.71 20.83 14.50
N PRO A 137 -7.49 21.40 13.55
CA PRO A 137 -8.03 22.75 13.70
C PRO A 137 -9.06 22.80 14.82
N ALA A 138 -9.08 23.91 15.55
CA ALA A 138 -10.14 24.19 16.51
C ALA A 138 -11.50 24.29 15.79
N PRO A 139 -12.62 23.88 16.41
CA PRO A 139 -13.93 23.98 15.79
C PRO A 139 -14.31 25.46 15.62
N ALA A 140 -14.79 25.84 14.43
CA ALA A 140 -15.04 27.24 14.04
C ALA A 140 -16.11 27.98 14.89
N ASN A 141 -16.85 27.28 15.76
CA ASN A 141 -18.00 27.81 16.48
C ASN A 141 -17.90 27.68 18.01
N VAL A 142 -16.72 27.40 18.57
CA VAL A 142 -16.57 27.42 20.03
C VAL A 142 -16.40 28.88 20.44
N GLY A 143 -17.50 29.50 20.90
CA GLY A 143 -17.44 30.81 21.56
C GLY A 143 -16.38 30.82 22.66
N GLU A 144 -15.83 32.01 22.94
CA GLU A 144 -14.60 32.31 23.70
C GLU A 144 -14.38 31.62 25.08
N SER A 145 -15.27 30.76 25.57
CA SER A 145 -15.34 30.46 27.00
C SER A 145 -15.51 29.00 27.44
N THR A 146 -15.42 27.95 26.60
CA THR A 146 -15.78 26.60 27.13
C THR A 146 -14.87 25.40 26.87
N PHE A 147 -13.93 25.41 25.91
CA PHE A 147 -13.04 24.24 25.73
C PHE A 147 -11.60 24.64 25.37
N SER A 148 -10.68 24.44 26.32
CA SER A 148 -9.24 24.73 26.17
C SER A 148 -8.41 23.54 25.68
N PHE A 149 -9.03 22.40 25.34
CA PHE A 149 -8.32 21.16 24.97
C PHE A 149 -8.81 20.57 23.64
N CYS A 150 -7.88 19.94 22.92
CA CYS A 150 -8.11 19.28 21.64
C CYS A 150 -8.90 17.97 21.82
N LEU A 151 -10.02 17.82 21.12
CA LEU A 151 -10.85 16.60 21.18
C LEU A 151 -10.15 15.35 20.62
N ASN A 152 -9.11 15.52 19.80
CA ASN A 152 -8.41 14.39 19.18
C ASN A 152 -7.29 13.83 20.06
N CYS A 153 -6.53 14.68 20.77
CA CYS A 153 -5.35 14.25 21.54
C CYS A 153 -5.32 14.75 23.00
N GLY A 154 -6.28 15.57 23.43
CA GLY A 154 -6.38 16.11 24.78
C GLY A 154 -5.40 17.26 25.11
N ALA A 155 -4.50 17.64 24.20
CA ALA A 155 -3.56 18.74 24.43
C ALA A 155 -4.27 20.09 24.43
N SER A 156 -3.77 21.05 25.21
CA SER A 156 -4.29 22.42 25.21
C SER A 156 -3.99 23.14 23.89
N PHE A 157 -4.92 23.98 23.44
CA PHE A 157 -4.61 24.94 22.38
C PHE A 157 -3.73 26.02 23.02
N ALA A 158 -2.49 26.16 22.56
CA ALA A 158 -1.73 27.35 22.91
C ALA A 158 -2.35 28.52 22.15
N ASP A 159 -2.71 29.57 22.86
CA ASP A 159 -2.94 30.84 22.22
C ASP A 159 -1.62 31.23 21.58
N VAL A 160 -1.58 31.21 20.24
CA VAL A 160 -0.56 31.95 19.52
C VAL A 160 -0.89 33.39 19.87
N ALA A 161 -0.26 33.88 20.94
CA ALA A 161 -0.42 35.26 21.38
C ALA A 161 -0.27 36.10 20.13
N GLU A 162 -1.33 36.84 19.78
CA GLU A 162 -1.24 37.83 18.72
C GLU A 162 0.06 38.59 18.96
N PRO A 163 0.88 38.84 17.92
CA PRO A 163 2.06 39.65 18.06
C PRO A 163 1.59 41.01 18.55
N THR A 164 1.58 41.17 19.88
CA THR A 164 1.39 42.44 20.53
C THR A 164 2.43 43.32 19.89
N LYS A 165 1.99 44.45 19.33
CA LYS A 165 2.86 45.55 18.91
C LYS A 165 3.68 45.93 20.15
N SER A 166 4.78 45.24 20.39
CA SER A 166 5.70 45.54 21.45
C SER A 166 6.49 46.74 20.96
N GLU A 167 6.27 47.86 21.64
CA GLU A 167 7.17 49.00 21.61
C GLU A 167 8.60 48.49 21.79
N SER A 168 9.46 48.99 20.90
CA SER A 168 10.90 48.83 20.89
C SER A 168 11.50 49.24 22.24
N VAL A 169 11.61 48.29 23.17
CA VAL A 169 12.50 48.40 24.32
C VAL A 169 13.55 47.33 24.14
N MET A 170 14.78 47.77 23.82
CA MET A 170 15.93 46.88 23.73
C MET A 170 16.18 46.23 25.09
N PRO A 171 16.13 44.89 25.19
CA PRO A 171 16.63 44.22 26.39
C PRO A 171 18.15 44.09 26.28
N THR A 172 18.85 44.60 27.28
CA THR A 172 20.27 44.32 27.52
C THR A 172 20.43 42.81 27.71
N VAL A 173 21.09 42.17 26.75
CA VAL A 173 21.33 40.72 26.69
C VAL A 173 22.43 40.35 27.70
N PRO A 174 22.16 39.52 28.73
CA PRO A 174 23.23 38.88 29.50
C PRO A 174 23.91 37.80 28.64
N PRO A 175 25.22 37.53 28.83
CA PRO A 175 25.94 36.52 28.05
C PRO A 175 25.34 35.13 28.25
N ILE A 176 24.79 34.58 27.17
CA ILE A 176 24.21 33.24 27.12
C ILE A 176 25.36 32.22 27.15
N PRO A 177 25.34 31.22 28.07
CA PRO A 177 26.30 30.12 28.02
C PRO A 177 26.11 29.33 26.73
N THR A 178 27.21 29.04 26.04
CA THR A 178 27.29 28.31 24.77
C THR A 178 26.73 26.89 24.93
N VAL A 179 25.42 26.73 24.76
CA VAL A 179 24.79 25.41 24.65
C VAL A 179 25.00 24.91 23.23
N THR A 180 25.88 23.93 23.08
CA THR A 180 26.09 23.14 21.87
C THR A 180 24.78 22.46 21.47
N SER A 181 24.07 23.08 20.54
CA SER A 181 22.79 22.58 20.04
C SER A 181 22.97 21.25 19.27
N PRO A 182 22.19 20.18 19.59
CA PRO A 182 22.28 18.87 18.93
C PRO A 182 21.79 18.87 17.47
N VAL A 183 21.33 20.01 16.95
CA VAL A 183 20.86 20.16 15.55
C VAL A 183 21.98 19.91 14.53
N GLY A 184 23.25 20.13 14.90
CA GLY A 184 24.40 19.86 14.03
C GLY A 184 24.57 18.36 13.72
N VAL A 185 24.29 17.48 14.68
CA VAL A 185 24.49 16.04 14.56
C VAL A 185 23.43 15.41 13.64
N LEU A 186 22.16 15.82 13.77
CA LEU A 186 21.06 15.37 12.92
C LEU A 186 21.24 15.77 11.45
N ARG A 187 21.76 16.99 11.17
CA ARG A 187 22.07 17.42 9.81
C ARG A 187 23.23 16.64 9.17
N GLN A 188 24.22 16.25 9.98
CA GLN A 188 25.32 15.41 9.50
C GLN A 188 24.87 13.97 9.21
N GLN A 189 23.95 13.43 10.02
CA GLN A 189 23.43 12.08 9.83
C GLN A 189 22.55 11.97 8.58
N ALA A 190 21.64 12.94 8.36
CA ALA A 190 20.82 12.99 7.14
C ALA A 190 21.66 13.09 5.85
N ARG A 191 22.77 13.85 5.87
CA ARG A 191 23.68 13.93 4.71
C ARG A 191 24.40 12.60 4.43
N ARG A 192 24.71 11.81 5.47
CA ARG A 192 25.37 10.50 5.29
C ARG A 192 24.41 9.46 4.71
N GLU A 193 23.14 9.49 5.09
CA GLU A 193 22.12 8.58 4.54
C GLU A 193 21.85 8.86 3.06
N VAL A 194 21.79 10.14 2.65
CA VAL A 194 21.65 10.51 1.23
C VAL A 194 22.87 10.07 0.41
N GLN A 195 24.09 10.28 0.91
CA GLN A 195 25.31 9.84 0.21
C GLN A 195 25.45 8.31 0.15
N GLN A 196 24.95 7.57 1.14
CA GLN A 196 24.92 6.10 1.09
C GLN A 196 23.89 5.60 0.07
N ALA A 197 22.72 6.24 -0.02
CA ALA A 197 21.68 5.89 -0.99
C ALA A 197 22.17 6.11 -2.44
N GLU A 198 22.86 7.22 -2.71
CA GLU A 198 23.45 7.50 -4.03
C GLU A 198 24.51 6.48 -4.42
N ARG A 199 25.41 6.10 -3.49
CA ARG A 199 26.42 5.05 -3.76
C ARG A 199 25.83 3.66 -4.01
N TYR A 200 24.64 3.37 -3.46
CA TYR A 200 23.96 2.10 -3.71
C TYR A 200 23.23 2.10 -5.07
N SER A 201 22.78 3.27 -5.53
CA SER A 201 22.15 3.43 -6.85
C SER A 201 23.15 3.28 -7.99
N ASP A 202 24.37 3.79 -7.85
CA ASP A 202 25.40 3.71 -8.91
C ASP A 202 26.00 2.31 -9.07
N ARG A 203 25.86 1.41 -8.07
CA ARG A 203 26.47 0.07 -8.10
C ARG A 203 25.56 -1.02 -8.66
N SER A 204 24.34 -0.70 -9.11
CA SER A 204 23.42 -1.69 -9.67
C SER A 204 23.48 -1.88 -11.19
N GLU A 205 24.38 -1.18 -11.89
CA GLU A 205 24.70 -1.51 -13.29
C GLU A 205 25.59 -2.75 -13.36
N SER A 206 24.97 -3.90 -13.15
CA SER A 206 25.59 -5.20 -13.41
C SER A 206 25.76 -5.38 -14.93
N PRO A 207 26.97 -5.64 -15.47
CA PRO A 207 27.20 -5.75 -16.92
C PRO A 207 26.64 -7.03 -17.55
N TYR A 208 25.91 -7.86 -16.81
CA TYR A 208 25.40 -9.10 -17.36
C TYR A 208 24.14 -8.83 -18.19
N PRO A 209 24.09 -9.29 -19.46
CA PRO A 209 22.89 -9.18 -20.27
C PRO A 209 21.77 -9.95 -19.58
N VAL A 210 20.82 -9.20 -19.00
CA VAL A 210 19.59 -9.75 -18.43
C VAL A 210 18.82 -10.37 -19.59
N ALA A 211 18.68 -11.69 -19.56
CA ALA A 211 17.94 -12.44 -20.56
C ALA A 211 16.52 -11.82 -20.73
N PRO A 212 16.04 -11.57 -21.97
CA PRO A 212 14.79 -10.85 -22.25
C PRO A 212 13.49 -11.51 -21.73
N GLY A 213 13.54 -12.49 -20.83
CA GLY A 213 12.38 -13.18 -20.26
C GLY A 213 12.10 -12.91 -18.77
N SER A 214 12.96 -12.19 -18.03
CA SER A 214 12.83 -12.06 -16.57
C SER A 214 12.29 -10.71 -16.07
N ALA A 215 12.16 -9.70 -16.94
CA ALA A 215 11.53 -8.41 -16.63
C ALA A 215 9.99 -8.50 -16.52
N ALA A 216 9.40 -9.64 -16.91
CA ALA A 216 7.99 -9.97 -16.67
C ALA A 216 7.77 -10.64 -15.30
N ARG A 217 8.71 -10.54 -14.35
CA ARG A 217 8.36 -10.60 -12.93
C ARG A 217 7.64 -9.31 -12.58
N VAL A 218 6.39 -9.30 -13.03
CA VAL A 218 5.25 -8.56 -12.50
C VAL A 218 5.61 -8.11 -11.10
N ALA A 219 5.82 -6.81 -10.97
CA ALA A 219 5.53 -6.12 -9.75
C ALA A 219 4.14 -6.60 -9.32
N GLN A 220 4.10 -7.65 -8.49
CA GLN A 220 3.07 -7.80 -7.50
C GLN A 220 3.28 -6.64 -6.55
N ARG A 221 2.97 -5.45 -7.04
CA ARG A 221 2.31 -4.40 -6.32
C ARG A 221 1.06 -5.09 -5.79
N THR A 222 1.23 -5.88 -4.73
CA THR A 222 0.18 -5.98 -3.74
C THR A 222 -0.11 -4.53 -3.48
N ASP A 223 -1.31 -4.11 -3.86
CA ASP A 223 -1.79 -2.80 -3.53
C ASP A 223 -1.76 -2.78 -2.00
N VAL A 224 -0.63 -2.33 -1.46
CA VAL A 224 -0.48 -1.86 -0.10
C VAL A 224 -1.32 -0.60 -0.12
N LEU A 225 -2.64 -0.79 -0.11
CA LEU A 225 -3.61 0.23 0.20
C LEU A 225 -3.01 0.97 1.38
N PRO A 226 -2.82 2.30 1.27
CA PRO A 226 -2.15 3.08 2.29
C PRO A 226 -2.82 2.69 3.61
N VAL A 227 -2.04 2.00 4.45
CA VAL A 227 -2.52 1.47 5.71
C VAL A 227 -2.80 2.71 6.53
N THR A 228 -4.04 3.21 6.46
CA THR A 228 -4.54 4.21 7.40
C THR A 228 -4.15 3.67 8.76
N GLU A 229 -3.32 4.43 9.49
CA GLU A 229 -2.71 4.03 10.75
C GLU A 229 -3.81 3.66 11.75
N ALA A 230 -4.27 2.42 11.67
CA ALA A 230 -5.36 1.95 12.48
C ALA A 230 -4.78 1.75 13.87
N THR A 231 -5.12 2.65 14.79
CA THR A 231 -4.80 2.51 16.20
C THR A 231 -5.32 1.14 16.69
N PRO A 232 -4.47 0.27 17.25
CA PRO A 232 -4.83 -1.11 17.58
C PRO A 232 -5.98 -1.18 18.60
N TYR A 233 -6.12 -0.17 19.45
CA TYR A 233 -7.24 -0.01 20.38
C TYR A 233 -8.59 0.08 19.68
N VAL A 234 -8.67 0.71 18.52
CA VAL A 234 -9.95 0.81 17.78
C VAL A 234 -10.34 -0.56 17.23
N SER A 235 -9.39 -1.36 16.74
CA SER A 235 -9.69 -2.75 16.32
C SER A 235 -10.17 -3.59 17.51
N ALA A 236 -9.59 -3.40 18.70
CA ALA A 236 -10.01 -4.09 19.93
C ALA A 236 -11.44 -3.72 20.36
N ILE A 237 -11.72 -2.41 20.47
CA ILE A 237 -13.04 -1.89 20.85
C ILE A 237 -14.12 -2.35 19.85
N LEU A 238 -13.81 -2.30 18.55
CA LEU A 238 -14.72 -2.72 17.50
C LEU A 238 -15.04 -4.22 17.61
N SER A 239 -14.04 -5.07 17.86
CA SER A 239 -14.23 -6.50 18.12
C SER A 239 -14.97 -6.81 19.42
N PHE A 240 -14.81 -5.98 20.45
CA PHE A 240 -15.54 -6.15 21.72
C PHE A 240 -17.04 -5.84 21.56
N LEU A 241 -17.38 -4.78 20.83
CA LEU A 241 -18.76 -4.39 20.54
C LEU A 241 -19.42 -5.36 19.55
N LEU A 242 -18.71 -5.72 18.49
CA LEU A 242 -19.20 -6.59 17.43
C LEU A 242 -18.13 -7.64 17.08
N PRO A 243 -18.22 -8.87 17.61
CA PRO A 243 -17.23 -9.92 17.37
C PRO A 243 -16.97 -10.14 15.88
N GLY A 244 -15.72 -9.99 15.46
CA GLY A 244 -15.29 -10.10 14.06
C GLY A 244 -15.10 -8.77 13.33
N ALA A 245 -15.69 -7.66 13.80
CA ALA A 245 -15.55 -6.36 13.14
C ALA A 245 -14.12 -5.82 13.16
N GLY A 246 -13.39 -5.97 14.28
CA GLY A 246 -11.97 -5.60 14.33
C GLY A 246 -11.10 -6.41 13.36
N GLN A 247 -11.48 -7.66 13.06
CA GLN A 247 -10.79 -8.49 12.08
C GLN A 247 -11.07 -8.05 10.63
N LEU A 248 -12.30 -7.61 10.34
CA LEU A 248 -12.64 -7.00 9.05
C LEU A 248 -11.80 -5.73 8.82
N ARG A 249 -11.66 -4.88 9.84
CA ARG A 249 -10.79 -3.69 9.80
C ARG A 249 -9.32 -4.06 9.57
N ASN A 250 -8.86 -5.16 10.17
CA ASN A 250 -7.54 -5.72 9.94
C ASN A 250 -7.47 -6.52 8.63
N ALA A 251 -8.35 -6.31 7.64
CA ALA A 251 -8.39 -7.02 6.36
C ALA A 251 -8.28 -8.55 6.44
N GLN A 252 -8.72 -9.15 7.55
CA GLN A 252 -8.86 -10.60 7.74
C GLN A 252 -10.31 -10.99 7.50
N TRP A 253 -10.77 -10.78 6.26
CA TRP A 253 -12.17 -10.95 5.85
C TRP A 253 -12.76 -12.31 6.24
N GLY A 254 -12.05 -13.39 5.92
CA GLY A 254 -12.52 -14.76 6.21
C GLY A 254 -12.79 -15.00 7.70
N LYS A 255 -11.87 -14.56 8.57
CA LYS A 255 -12.04 -14.65 10.02
C LYS A 255 -13.13 -13.73 10.56
N GLY A 256 -13.16 -12.49 10.09
CA GLY A 256 -14.17 -11.51 10.50
C GLY A 256 -15.59 -11.98 10.22
N PHE A 257 -15.85 -12.49 9.01
CA PHE A 257 -17.14 -13.06 8.65
C PHE A 257 -17.47 -14.35 9.41
N ALA A 258 -16.49 -15.25 9.60
CA ALA A 258 -16.71 -16.47 10.36
C ALA A 258 -17.09 -16.18 11.81
N LEU A 259 -16.45 -15.21 12.46
CA LEU A 259 -16.75 -14.79 13.83
C LEU A 259 -18.10 -14.09 13.95
N LEU A 260 -18.46 -13.23 12.99
CA LEU A 260 -19.79 -12.60 12.95
C LEU A 260 -20.89 -13.66 12.81
N LEU A 261 -20.75 -14.59 11.86
CA LEU A 261 -21.70 -15.67 11.65
C LEU A 261 -21.81 -16.58 12.88
N ALA A 262 -20.66 -16.99 13.44
CA ALA A 262 -20.63 -17.80 14.67
C ALA A 262 -21.34 -17.08 15.82
N THR A 263 -21.16 -15.76 15.93
CA THR A 263 -21.85 -14.94 16.94
C THR A 263 -23.36 -15.00 16.72
N PHE A 264 -23.88 -14.78 15.50
CA PHE A 264 -25.31 -14.91 15.21
C PHE A 264 -25.88 -16.30 15.51
N VAL A 265 -25.14 -17.36 15.19
CA VAL A 265 -25.54 -18.73 15.51
C VAL A 265 -25.57 -18.96 17.02
N LEU A 266 -24.55 -18.49 17.76
CA LEU A 266 -24.49 -18.60 19.20
C LEU A 266 -25.64 -17.83 19.87
N LEU A 267 -25.96 -16.66 19.33
CA LEU A 267 -27.10 -15.84 19.74
C LEU A 267 -28.42 -16.61 19.58
N ALA A 268 -28.61 -17.31 18.45
CA ALA A 268 -29.83 -18.06 18.17
C ALA A 268 -29.98 -19.34 19.03
N LEU A 269 -28.87 -19.97 19.41
CA LEU A 269 -28.88 -21.27 20.08
C LEU A 269 -28.78 -21.22 21.61
N LEU A 270 -28.14 -20.20 22.19
CA LEU A 270 -27.93 -20.13 23.64
C LEU A 270 -29.09 -19.40 24.35
N PRO A 271 -29.55 -19.92 25.51
CA PRO A 271 -30.54 -19.23 26.33
C PRO A 271 -29.95 -17.93 26.88
N ILE A 272 -30.81 -16.91 27.04
CA ILE A 272 -30.45 -15.55 27.46
C ILE A 272 -29.65 -15.55 28.79
N SER A 273 -29.92 -16.49 29.70
CA SER A 273 -29.21 -16.61 30.98
C SER A 273 -27.72 -16.94 30.84
N LEU A 274 -27.31 -17.66 29.79
CA LEU A 274 -25.91 -18.04 29.54
C LEU A 274 -25.12 -16.99 28.76
N TRP A 275 -25.81 -16.00 28.17
CA TRP A 275 -25.16 -15.01 27.33
C TRP A 275 -24.25 -14.05 28.08
N GLY A 276 -24.62 -13.61 29.28
CA GLY A 276 -23.90 -12.51 29.96
C GLY A 276 -22.41 -12.81 30.13
N ILE A 277 -22.07 -13.86 30.87
CA ILE A 277 -20.69 -14.21 31.19
C ILE A 277 -19.97 -14.81 29.97
N THR A 278 -20.62 -15.75 29.27
CA THR A 278 -20.00 -16.44 28.12
C THR A 278 -19.68 -15.48 26.98
N ALA A 279 -20.62 -14.56 26.64
CA ALA A 279 -20.37 -13.59 25.59
C ALA A 279 -19.29 -12.57 26.02
N LEU A 280 -19.23 -12.18 27.29
CA LEU A 280 -18.22 -11.25 27.79
C LEU A 280 -16.81 -11.85 27.72
N ILE A 281 -16.64 -13.12 28.11
CA ILE A 281 -15.37 -13.85 27.98
C ILE A 281 -14.98 -13.98 26.51
N LEU A 282 -15.90 -14.47 25.66
CA LEU A 282 -15.62 -14.67 24.24
C LEU A 282 -15.29 -13.35 23.52
N ARG A 283 -16.02 -12.26 23.81
CA ARG A 283 -15.74 -10.91 23.28
C ARG A 283 -14.37 -10.42 23.70
N SER A 284 -13.97 -10.66 24.94
CA SER A 284 -12.66 -10.25 25.45
C SER A 284 -11.52 -10.98 24.71
N ILE A 285 -11.65 -12.30 24.49
CA ILE A 285 -10.67 -13.10 23.74
C ILE A 285 -10.57 -12.62 22.28
N VAL A 286 -11.70 -12.41 21.60
CA VAL A 286 -11.73 -11.94 20.20
C VAL A 286 -11.18 -10.52 20.07
N ALA A 287 -11.43 -9.65 21.05
CA ALA A 287 -10.89 -8.29 21.10
C ALA A 287 -9.36 -8.29 21.26
N LEU A 288 -8.82 -9.16 22.12
CA LEU A 288 -7.37 -9.31 22.32
C LEU A 288 -6.68 -9.84 21.05
N ASP A 289 -7.25 -10.83 20.36
CA ASP A 289 -6.71 -11.33 19.08
C ASP A 289 -6.68 -10.21 18.03
N ALA A 290 -7.77 -9.44 17.89
CA ALA A 290 -7.83 -8.32 16.95
C ALA A 290 -6.83 -7.18 17.29
N PHE A 291 -6.62 -6.92 18.58
CA PHE A 291 -5.62 -5.95 19.06
C PHE A 291 -4.21 -6.37 18.65
N ARG A 292 -3.81 -7.61 18.96
CA ARG A 292 -2.45 -8.09 18.68
C ARG A 292 -2.17 -8.18 17.19
N ILE A 293 -3.16 -8.60 16.38
CA ILE A 293 -3.02 -8.61 14.92
C ILE A 293 -2.82 -7.20 14.37
N ALA A 294 -3.57 -6.21 14.87
CA ALA A 294 -3.38 -4.82 14.51
C ALA A 294 -1.99 -4.31 14.91
N GLU A 295 -1.50 -4.69 16.09
CA GLU A 295 -0.18 -4.35 16.59
C GLU A 295 0.95 -4.96 15.73
N ARG A 296 0.86 -6.25 15.37
CA ARG A 296 1.81 -6.91 14.47
C ARG A 296 1.89 -6.22 13.11
N ARG A 297 0.73 -5.86 12.55
CA ARG A 297 0.66 -5.09 11.30
C ARG A 297 1.30 -3.71 11.44
N ARG A 298 1.07 -3.03 12.56
CA ARG A 298 1.72 -1.74 12.85
C ARG A 298 3.25 -1.87 12.93
N ARG A 299 3.77 -3.00 13.39
CA ARG A 299 5.21 -3.34 13.39
C ARG A 299 5.74 -3.77 12.02
N GLY A 300 4.93 -3.74 10.96
CA GLY A 300 5.32 -4.16 9.61
C GLY A 300 5.42 -5.68 9.43
N GLN A 301 4.91 -6.49 10.36
CA GLN A 301 4.92 -7.94 10.24
C GLN A 301 3.79 -8.40 9.31
N SER A 302 4.11 -9.33 8.40
CA SER A 302 3.10 -9.99 7.57
C SER A 302 2.27 -10.94 8.42
N VAL A 303 0.94 -10.78 8.42
CA VAL A 303 0.00 -11.66 9.12
C VAL A 303 -0.82 -12.42 8.08
N THR A 304 -0.87 -13.75 8.18
CA THR A 304 -1.67 -14.54 7.21
C THR A 304 -3.17 -14.38 7.47
N PRO A 305 -4.03 -14.61 6.46
CA PRO A 305 -5.48 -14.42 6.60
C PRO A 305 -6.14 -15.28 7.69
N TRP A 306 -5.53 -16.39 8.07
CA TRP A 306 -6.05 -17.35 9.04
C TRP A 306 -5.19 -17.52 10.31
N GLN A 307 -4.16 -16.69 10.50
CA GLN A 307 -3.29 -16.77 11.68
C GLN A 307 -3.98 -16.23 12.94
N TRP A 308 -4.18 -17.09 13.93
CA TRP A 308 -4.58 -16.72 15.28
C TRP A 308 -3.37 -16.38 16.13
N ASP A 309 -3.48 -15.35 16.96
CA ASP A 309 -2.45 -15.06 17.96
C ASP A 309 -2.71 -15.87 19.24
N ALA A 310 -2.67 -17.20 19.09
CA ALA A 310 -2.91 -18.15 20.18
C ALA A 310 -1.73 -18.26 21.16
N SER A 311 -0.64 -17.50 20.95
CA SER A 311 0.52 -17.47 21.84
C SER A 311 0.13 -17.19 23.30
N PHE A 312 -0.93 -16.40 23.50
CA PHE A 312 -1.46 -16.10 24.83
C PHE A 312 -2.00 -17.34 25.58
N ILE A 313 -2.63 -18.28 24.87
CA ILE A 313 -3.22 -19.49 25.47
C ILE A 313 -2.12 -20.51 25.81
N ALA A 314 -0.98 -20.46 25.14
CA ALA A 314 0.12 -21.38 25.40
C ALA A 314 1.02 -20.94 26.58
N GLU A 315 0.96 -19.67 26.98
CA GLU A 315 1.80 -19.11 28.05
C GLU A 315 1.11 -19.07 29.43
N HIS A 316 -0.19 -19.40 29.54
CA HIS A 316 -0.97 -19.37 30.78
C HIS A 316 -1.79 -20.65 30.92
#